data_AF-A0A350R1Q6-F1
#
_entry.id   AF-A0A350R1Q6-F1
#
_cell.length_a   1.000
_cell.length_b   1.000
_cell.length_c   1.000
_cell.angle_alpha   90.00
_cell.angle_beta   90.00
_cell.angle_gamma   90.00
#
_symmetry.space_group_name_H-M   'P 1'
#
loop_
_entity.id
_entity.type
_entity.pdbx_description
1 polymer ?
#
loop_
_entity_poly.entity_id
_entity_poly.type
_entity_poly.pdbx_seq_one_letter_code
_entity_poly.pdbx_strand_id
1 'polypeptide(L)' 'MDTGLFLITLFLGWFGIDKFYKGGKSAWRYFLVKLLCTFIFIGIIWNIFDLIQIARGKYELDFREYFA' A
#
# COMPACT_ATOMS: atom_id res chain seq x y z
N MET A 1 0.48 3.49 -27.69
CA MET A 1 0.38 3.27 -26.23
C MET A 1 1.22 2.04 -25.90
N ASP A 2 2.19 2.17 -25.00
CA ASP A 2 2.98 1.01 -24.53
C ASP A 2 2.12 0.16 -23.60
N THR A 3 1.39 -0.79 -24.18
CA THR A 3 0.48 -1.71 -23.45
C THR A 3 1.22 -2.50 -22.36
N GLY A 4 2.49 -2.84 -22.59
CA GLY A 4 3.35 -3.50 -21.59
C GLY A 4 3.62 -2.62 -20.37
N LEU A 5 3.96 -1.34 -20.58
CA LEU A 5 4.15 -0.38 -19.48
C LEU A 5 2.82 -0.16 -18.72
N PHE A 6 1.69 -0.16 -19.43
CA PHE A 6 0.37 -0.01 -18.82
C PHE A 6 0.04 -1.20 -17.90
N LEU A 7 0.24 -2.44 -18.36
CA LEU A 7 0.03 -3.65 -17.55
C LEU A 7 0.98 -3.73 -16.35
N ILE A 8 2.26 -3.40 -16.55
CA ILE A 8 3.25 -3.35 -15.46
C ILE A 8 2.86 -2.27 -14.44
N THR A 9 2.36 -1.12 -14.89
CA THR A 9 1.89 -0.06 -13.99
C THR A 9 0.61 -0.47 -13.26
N LEU A 10 -0.29 -1.19 -13.91
CA LEU A 10 -1.55 -1.65 -13.32
C LEU A 10 -1.33 -2.69 -12.23
N PHE A 11 -0.50 -3.70 -12.49
CA PHE A 11 -0.29 -4.83 -11.57
C PHE A 11 0.91 -4.61 -10.62
N LEU A 12 2.03 -4.09 -11.13
CA LEU A 12 3.28 -3.94 -10.39
C LEU A 12 3.63 -2.47 -10.06
N GLY A 13 2.85 -1.50 -10.57
CA GLY A 13 3.06 -0.08 -10.29
C GLY A 13 2.67 0.34 -8.87
N TRP A 14 1.86 -0.47 -8.19
CA TRP A 14 1.58 -0.37 -6.74
C TRP A 14 2.83 -0.58 -5.89
N PHE A 15 3.72 -1.46 -6.35
CA PHE A 15 5.02 -1.68 -5.74
C PHE A 15 6.07 -0.69 -6.27
N GLY A 16 5.77 0.10 -7.31
CA GLY A 16 6.71 1.04 -7.92
C GLY A 16 7.66 0.43 -8.94
N ILE A 17 7.39 -0.79 -9.39
CA ILE A 17 8.23 -1.51 -10.38
C ILE A 17 8.16 -0.84 -11.76
N ASP A 18 7.10 -0.08 -12.04
CA ASP A 18 6.99 0.78 -13.23
C ASP A 18 8.17 1.76 -13.37
N LYS A 19 8.76 2.19 -12.25
CA LYS A 19 9.88 3.15 -12.23
C LYS A 19 11.20 2.51 -12.67
N PHE A 20 11.39 1.22 -12.45
CA PHE A 20 12.58 0.49 -12.95
C PHE A 20 12.56 0.35 -14.47
N TYR A 21 11.37 0.35 -15.08
CA TYR A 21 11.24 0.21 -16.53
C TYR A 21 11.76 1.44 -17.30
N LYS A 22 11.76 2.62 -16.67
CA LYS A 22 12.22 3.88 -17.28
C LYS A 22 13.55 4.42 -16.74
N GLY A 23 13.98 4.04 -15.53
CA GLY A 23 15.07 4.71 -14.83
C GLY A 23 16.20 3.79 -14.40
N GLY A 24 17.44 4.20 -14.69
CA GLY A 24 18.66 3.64 -14.07
C GLY A 24 18.77 3.97 -12.58
N LYS A 25 19.99 4.07 -12.03
CA LYS A 25 20.36 4.18 -10.59
C LYS A 25 19.42 4.95 -9.62
N SER A 26 18.66 5.95 -10.08
CA SER A 26 17.67 6.68 -9.25
C SER A 26 16.29 6.02 -9.15
N ALA A 27 15.93 5.04 -9.99
CA ALA A 27 14.64 4.35 -9.93
C ALA A 27 14.41 3.64 -8.59
N TRP A 28 15.48 3.12 -7.98
CA TRP A 28 15.44 2.49 -6.66
C TRP A 28 14.89 3.44 -5.57
N ARG A 29 15.23 4.74 -5.64
CA ARG A 29 14.72 5.74 -4.68
C ARG A 29 13.22 5.96 -4.86
N TYR A 30 12.74 6.06 -6.09
CA TYR A 30 11.31 6.24 -6.38
C TYR A 30 10.47 4.99 -6.06
N PHE A 31 11.04 3.80 -6.26
CA PHE A 31 10.45 2.54 -5.84
C PHE A 31 10.24 2.52 -4.31
N LEU A 32 11.29 2.82 -3.54
CA LEU A 32 11.22 2.86 -2.07
C LEU A 32 10.18 3.87 -1.57
N VAL A 33 10.11 5.06 -2.17
CA VAL A 33 9.12 6.07 -1.80
C VAL A 33 7.69 5.59 -2.07
N LYS A 34 7.43 5.01 -3.25
CA LYS A 34 6.12 4.44 -3.59
C LYS A 34 5.73 3.32 -2.63
N LEU A 35 6.66 2.39 -2.38
CA LEU A 35 6.44 1.27 -1.49
C LEU A 35 6.12 1.74 -0.07
N LEU A 36 6.87 2.71 0.46
CA LEU A 36 6.60 3.33 1.76
C LEU A 36 5.22 4.00 1.79
N CYS A 37 4.85 4.76 0.75
CA CYS A 37 3.52 5.35 0.65
C CYS A 37 2.41 4.30 0.66
N THR A 38 2.58 3.16 -0.03
CA THR A 38 1.61 2.06 -0.01
C THR A 38 1.47 1.47 1.40
N PHE A 39 2.58 1.27 2.13
CA PHE A 39 2.53 0.80 3.52
C PHE A 39 1.85 1.81 4.45
N ILE A 40 2.14 3.11 4.31
CA ILE A 40 1.45 4.17 5.06
C ILE A 40 -0.04 4.14 4.76
N PHE A 41 -0.44 3.96 3.51
CA PHE A 41 -1.84 3.90 3.11
C PHE A 41 -2.57 2.70 3.75
N ILE A 42 -1.94 1.53 3.76
CA ILE A 42 -2.45 0.34 4.46
C ILE A 42 -2.55 0.61 5.97
N GLY A 43 -1.55 1.26 6.56
CA GLY A 43 -1.57 1.68 7.97
C GLY A 43 -2.71 2.64 8.30
N ILE A 44 -3.02 3.59 7.41
CA ILE A 44 -4.16 4.50 7.56
C ILE A 44 -5.48 3.71 7.51
N ILE A 45 -5.64 2.76 6.59
CA ILE A 45 -6.84 1.92 6.52
C ILE A 45 -7.02 1.12 7.82
N TRP A 46 -5.93 0.51 8.32
CA TRP A 46 -5.95 -0.18 9.61
C TRP A 46 -6.29 0.76 10.76
N ASN A 47 -5.75 1.97 10.78
CA ASN A 47 -6.04 2.96 11.80
C ASN A 47 -7.51 3.43 11.76
N ILE A 48 -8.09 3.59 10.57
CA ILE A 48 -9.53 3.88 10.42
C ILE A 48 -10.36 2.70 10.93
N PHE A 49 -9.96 1.46 10.62
CA PHE A 49 -10.64 0.26 11.10
C PHE A 49 -10.61 0.18 12.63
N ASP A 50 -9.45 0.45 13.22
CA ASP A 50 -9.23 0.58 14.66
C ASP A 50 -10.16 1.62 15.29
N LEU A 51 -10.22 2.82 14.69
CA LEU A 51 -11.09 3.92 15.12
C LEU A 51 -12.58 3.55 15.08
N ILE A 52 -13.02 2.82 14.05
CA ILE A 52 -14.40 2.31 13.95
C ILE A 52 -14.68 1.34 15.09
N GLN A 53 -13.75 0.45 15.43
CA GLN A 53 -13.89 -0.52 16.50
C GLN A 53 -13.90 0.15 17.88
N ILE A 54 -13.07 1.19 18.09
CA ILE A 54 -13.13 2.08 19.26
C ILE A 54 -14.50 2.74 19.36
N ALA A 55 -15.02 3.31 18.27
CA ALA A 55 -16.34 3.96 18.26
C ALA A 55 -17.50 2.98 18.56
N ARG A 56 -17.33 1.69 18.23
CA ARG A 56 -18.28 0.62 18.56
C ARG A 56 -18.13 0.11 20.00
N GLY A 57 -17.17 0.60 20.76
CA GLY A 57 -16.87 0.13 22.12
C GLY A 57 -16.32 -1.29 22.18
N LYS A 58 -15.85 -1.81 21.04
CA LYS A 58 -15.29 -3.17 20.89
C LYS A 58 -13.86 -3.03 20.42
N TYR A 59 -13.05 -2.26 21.12
CA TYR A 59 -11.63 -2.15 20.81
C TYR A 59 -10.90 -3.26 21.56
N GLU A 60 -10.32 -4.18 20.81
CA GLU A 60 -9.57 -5.33 21.31
C GLU A 60 -8.18 -5.29 20.69
N LEU A 61 -7.18 -5.66 21.49
CA LEU A 61 -5.79 -5.67 21.06
C LEU A 61 -5.54 -6.67 19.93
N ASP A 62 -6.34 -7.75 19.88
CA ASP A 62 -6.25 -8.77 18.84
C ASP A 62 -7.37 -8.58 17.81
N PHE A 63 -7.00 -8.20 16.57
CA PHE A 63 -7.98 -7.95 15.50
C PHE A 63 -8.87 -9.17 15.18
N ARG A 64 -8.45 -10.38 15.58
CA ARG A 64 -9.18 -11.63 15.33
C ARG A 64 -10.40 -11.76 16.23
N GLU A 65 -10.37 -11.16 17.42
CA GLU A 65 -11.52 -11.18 18.33
C GLU A 65 -12.70 -10.36 17.77
N TYR A 66 -12.44 -9.43 16.85
CA TYR A 66 -13.48 -8.71 16.10
C TYR A 66 -14.32 -9.59 15.17
N PHE A 67 -13.82 -10.77 14.80
CA PHE A 67 -14.48 -11.73 13.91
C PHE A 67 -14.97 -12.99 14.64
N ALA A 68 -14.79 -13.07 15.96
CA ALA A 68 -15.33 -14.12 16.83
C ALA A 68 -16.75 -13.77 17.31
#